data_AF-A0AAV3WR48-F1
#
_entry.id   AF-A0AAV3WR48-F1
#
_cell.length_a   1.000
_cell.length_b   1.000
_cell.length_c   1.000
_cell.angle_alpha   90.00
_cell.angle_beta   90.00
_cell.angle_gamma   90.00
#
_symmetry.space_group_name_H-M   'P 1'
#
loop_
_entity.id
_entity.type
_entity.pdbx_description
1 polymer ?
#
loop_
_entity_poly.entity_id
_entity_poly.type
_entity_poly.pdbx_seq_one_letter_code
_entity_poly.pdbx_strand_id
1 'polypeptide(L)' 'MKEDTDNESPKEKDSAAGSSTGMGIGIGVALGAAIGIMMDNLAVGLAIGIALGTVIGAATYTSKNNKNDE' A
#
# COMPACT_ATOMS: atom_id res chain seq x y z
N MET A 1 -35.13 0.01 11.03
CA MET A 1 -33.82 -0.23 10.39
C MET A 1 -32.79 0.65 11.07
N LYS A 2 -31.77 0.07 11.70
CA LYS A 2 -30.51 0.75 12.01
C LYS A 2 -29.45 -0.18 11.48
N GLU A 3 -28.74 0.28 10.48
CA GLU A 3 -27.77 -0.49 9.72
C GLU A 3 -26.61 -0.86 10.65
N ASP A 4 -26.41 -2.16 10.83
CA ASP A 4 -25.16 -2.70 11.33
C ASP A 4 -24.10 -2.32 10.31
N THR A 5 -23.31 -1.29 10.64
CA THR A 5 -22.08 -1.00 9.92
C THR A 5 -20.95 -1.57 10.78
N ASP A 6 -20.75 -2.88 10.61
CA ASP A 6 -19.52 -3.59 10.89
C ASP A 6 -18.36 -2.87 10.19
N ASN A 7 -17.84 -1.87 10.90
CA ASN A 7 -16.63 -1.15 10.58
C ASN A 7 -15.45 -2.10 10.79
N GLU A 8 -15.27 -3.02 9.85
CA GLU A 8 -14.08 -3.84 9.70
C GLU A 8 -12.91 -2.89 9.39
N SER A 9 -12.23 -2.43 10.44
CA SER A 9 -10.95 -1.72 10.34
C SER A 9 -9.87 -2.75 10.03
N PRO A 10 -9.34 -2.85 8.80
CA PRO A 10 -8.33 -3.84 8.49
C PRO A 10 -6.99 -3.32 8.98
N LYS A 11 -6.51 -3.99 10.04
CA LYS A 11 -5.12 -4.14 10.52
C LYS A 11 -4.09 -3.29 9.76
N GLU A 12 -3.70 -2.19 10.39
CA GLU A 12 -2.43 -1.51 10.18
C GLU A 12 -1.29 -2.54 10.21
N LYS A 13 -0.70 -2.78 9.04
CA LYS A 13 0.64 -3.37 8.94
C LYS A 13 1.62 -2.23 8.76
N ASP A 14 1.93 -1.56 9.87
CA ASP A 14 3.17 -0.83 10.00
C ASP A 14 4.33 -1.81 9.80
N SER A 15 5.01 -1.67 8.67
CA SER A 15 6.28 -2.34 8.42
C SER A 15 7.26 -1.30 7.89
N ALA A 16 7.68 -0.44 8.82
CA ALA A 16 8.88 0.36 8.70
C ALA A 16 10.11 -0.56 8.76
N ALA A 17 10.68 -0.94 7.60
CA ALA A 17 12.02 -1.53 7.54
C ALA A 17 12.65 -1.45 6.13
N GLY A 18 13.30 -0.33 5.84
CA GLY A 18 14.65 -0.28 5.24
C GLY A 18 14.97 -0.97 3.90
N SER A 19 14.01 -1.34 3.09
CA SER A 19 14.26 -2.06 1.82
C SER A 19 13.34 -1.53 0.71
N SER A 20 13.83 -1.47 -0.53
CA SER A 20 13.20 -0.79 -1.69
C SER A 20 11.72 -1.13 -1.90
N THR A 21 11.26 -2.27 -1.40
CA THR A 21 9.86 -2.70 -1.35
C THR A 21 8.99 -1.87 -0.38
N GLY A 22 9.51 -1.55 0.81
CA GLY A 22 8.79 -0.76 1.83
C GLY A 22 8.50 0.68 1.38
N MET A 23 9.34 1.24 0.51
CA MET A 23 9.10 2.56 -0.08
C MET A 23 7.89 2.56 -1.02
N GLY A 24 7.74 1.51 -1.85
CA GLY A 24 6.59 1.37 -2.74
C GLY A 24 5.27 1.26 -1.95
N ILE A 25 5.26 0.42 -0.91
CA ILE A 25 4.09 0.27 -0.02
C ILE A 25 3.79 1.60 0.69
N GLY A 26 4.79 2.29 1.25
CA GLY A 26 4.59 3.55 1.96
C GLY A 26 3.99 4.65 1.08
N ILE A 27 4.49 4.80 -0.15
CA ILE A 27 3.94 5.75 -1.13
C ILE A 27 2.51 5.34 -1.51
N GLY A 28 2.28 4.05 -1.79
CA GLY A 28 0.97 3.52 -2.13
C GLY A 28 -0.07 3.74 -1.04
N VAL A 29 0.29 3.49 0.22
CA VAL A 29 -0.59 3.70 1.38
C VAL A 29 -0.88 5.19 1.60
N ALA A 30 0.13 6.06 1.51
CA ALA A 30 -0.08 7.50 1.66
C ALA A 30 -1.04 8.07 0.59
N LEU A 31 -0.86 7.65 -0.67
CA LEU A 31 -1.74 8.05 -1.77
C LEU A 31 -3.14 7.44 -1.63
N GLY A 32 -3.20 6.15 -1.32
CA GLY A 32 -4.44 5.41 -1.14
C GLY A 32 -5.28 5.94 0.01
N ALA A 33 -4.65 6.31 1.13
CA ALA A 33 -5.31 6.93 2.26
C ALA A 33 -5.89 8.30 1.88
N ALA A 34 -5.12 9.15 1.18
CA ALA A 34 -5.61 10.44 0.72
C ALA A 34 -6.83 10.32 -0.22
N ILE A 35 -6.79 9.35 -1.15
CA ILE A 35 -7.90 9.06 -2.06
C ILE A 35 -9.10 8.47 -1.31
N GLY A 36 -8.86 7.54 -0.39
CA GLY A 36 -9.91 6.91 0.41
C GLY A 36 -10.66 7.90 1.29
N ILE A 37 -9.96 8.87 1.89
CA ILE A 37 -10.57 9.97 2.64
C ILE A 37 -11.41 10.86 1.71
N MET A 38 -10.94 11.16 0.49
CA MET A 38 -11.73 11.92 -0.49
C MET A 38 -13.00 11.19 -0.95
N MET A 39 -12.96 9.86 -1.00
CA MET A 39 -14.09 9.03 -1.43
C MET A 39 -15.01 8.61 -0.28
N ASP A 40 -14.75 9.08 0.95
CA ASP A 40 -15.41 8.62 2.19
C ASP A 40 -15.39 7.08 2.35
N ASN A 41 -14.37 6.45 1.75
CA ASN A 41 -14.19 5.01 1.75
C ASN A 41 -12.69 4.66 1.81
N LEU A 42 -12.19 4.64 3.04
CA LEU A 42 -10.78 4.35 3.32
C LEU A 42 -10.38 2.94 2.87
N ALA A 43 -11.29 1.97 2.94
CA ALA A 43 -11.03 0.59 2.52
C ALA A 43 -10.72 0.51 1.02
N VAL A 44 -11.51 1.19 0.18
CA VAL A 44 -11.29 1.25 -1.27
C VAL A 44 -9.99 2.00 -1.59
N GLY A 45 -9.74 3.13 -0.91
CA GLY A 45 -8.51 3.89 -1.09
C GLY A 45 -7.25 3.11 -0.74
N LEU A 46 -7.23 2.42 0.40
CA LEU A 46 -6.12 1.56 0.81
C LEU A 46 -5.96 0.35 -0.10
N ALA A 47 -7.04 -0.30 -0.54
CA ALA A 47 -6.96 -1.42 -1.48
C ALA A 47 -6.26 -1.02 -2.79
N ILE A 48 -6.65 0.12 -3.36
CA ILE A 48 -6.02 0.69 -4.56
C ILE A 48 -4.58 1.10 -4.26
N GLY A 49 -4.36 1.82 -3.18
CA GLY A 49 -3.04 2.31 -2.78
C GLY A 49 -2.02 1.19 -2.56
N ILE A 50 -2.40 0.13 -1.84
CA ILE A 50 -1.56 -1.05 -1.61
C ILE A 50 -1.34 -1.81 -2.93
N ALA A 51 -2.36 -1.99 -3.77
CA ALA A 51 -2.18 -2.63 -5.08
C ALA A 51 -1.17 -1.88 -5.97
N LEU A 52 -1.24 -0.55 -6.01
CA LEU A 52 -0.29 0.27 -6.75
C LEU A 52 1.10 0.26 -6.11
N GLY A 53 1.17 0.43 -4.78
CA GLY A 53 2.42 0.44 -4.03
C GLY A 53 3.18 -0.88 -4.07
N THR A 54 2.47 -2.01 -4.07
CA THR A 54 3.05 -3.35 -4.23
C THR A 54 3.64 -3.55 -5.63
N VAL A 55 2.93 -3.13 -6.69
CA VAL A 55 3.44 -3.20 -8.08
C VAL A 55 4.72 -2.38 -8.24
N ILE A 56 4.73 -1.15 -7.73
CA ILE A 56 5.90 -0.25 -7.81
C ILE A 56 7.06 -0.80 -6.98
N GLY A 57 6.77 -1.24 -5.74
CA GLY A 57 7.76 -1.81 -4.84
C GLY A 57 8.36 -3.12 -5.38
N ALA A 58 7.55 -3.99 -5.99
CA ALA A 58 7.98 -5.23 -6.60
C ALA A 58 8.79 -5.00 -7.88
N ALA A 59 8.35 -4.09 -8.76
CA ALA A 59 9.08 -3.73 -9.98
C ALA A 59 10.48 -3.17 -9.67
N THR A 60 10.58 -2.36 -8.61
CA THR A 60 11.85 -1.78 -8.15
C THR A 60 12.77 -2.83 -7.50
N TYR A 61 12.20 -3.86 -6.85
CA TYR A 61 12.98 -4.94 -6.23
C TYR A 61 13.63 -5.86 -7.27
N THR A 62 12.89 -6.24 -8.31
CA THR A 62 13.40 -7.08 -9.41
C THR A 62 14.55 -6.42 -10.16
N SER A 63 14.59 -5.09 -10.22
CA SER A 63 15.61 -4.36 -10.97
C SER A 63 16.97 -4.26 -10.26
N LYS A 64 17.11 -4.76 -9.02
CA LYS A 64 18.38 -4.75 -8.27
C LYS A 64 19.06 -6.12 -8.16
N ASN A 65 18.72 -7.08 -9.02
CA ASN A 65 19.40 -8.39 -9.08
C ASN A 65 20.17 -8.65 -10.38
N ASN A 66 20.46 -7.61 -11.17
CA ASN A 66 21.38 -7.65 -12.32
C ASN A 66 22.45 -6.54 -12.19
N LYS A 67 23.14 -6.49 -11.04
CA LYS A 67 24.51 -6.00 -11.06
C LYS A 67 25.41 -7.21 -10.92
N ASN A 68 25.79 -7.74 -12.08
CA ASN A 68 27.15 -8.14 -12.39
C ASN A 68 27.86 -8.87 -11.24
N ASP A 69 27.57 -10.16 -11.13
CA ASP A 69 28.65 -11.13 -11.02
C ASP A 69 29.52 -10.96 -12.28
N GLU A 70 30.62 -10.21 -12.16
CA GLU A 70 31.78 -10.29 -13.05
C GLU A 70 33.04 -10.37 -12.18
#